data_AF-A0A0F8Z4Q1-F1
#
_entry.id   AF-A0A0F8Z4Q1-F1
#
_cell.length_a   1.000
_cell.length_b   1.000
_cell.length_c   1.000
_cell.angle_alpha   90.00
_cell.angle_beta   90.00
_cell.angle_gamma   90.00
#
_symmetry.space_group_name_H-M   'P 1'
#
loop_
_entity.id
_entity.type
_entity.pdbx_description
1 polymer ?
#
loop_
_entity_poly.entity_id
_entity_poly.type
_entity_poly.pdbx_seq_one_letter_code
_entity_poly.pdbx_strand_id
1 'polypeptide(L)'
;SYREDGHGAAAHDPQMMLTLLAYAYSVGERSSRQIERRCREDVAFRVICANQAPDHATIARFRARHEAAIAELFGGVLALCARAGLIEVGVVALDGTKLAAAASERATRTYEQIAAEILKEAAAIDAAEDELYGDARGDELPEGLRTSGDRKKRLREAKQALDAERAAKAKPIPRQRAKRLAECKRRLEQDLALERHVIAEHDAWRRRGIASDGSRRMAGHNLKDHPLPEQPAGKINLTDPDSKNLKTPRGWVQGYNAQAVVSADQIVVAAEISTEAVDSPNLEPMVAAACAELGAAGIDDQPGVVLADAGYWKNDAIEAVVGRGIQTLIAPDADKRTQPRPGRRGGLY
;
A
#
# COMPACT_ATOMS: atom_id res chain seq x y z
N SER A 1 -16.17 29.49 -4.70
CA SER A 1 -14.72 29.70 -4.90
C SER A 1 -13.97 28.40 -4.60
N TYR A 2 -12.68 28.28 -4.97
CA TYR A 2 -11.85 27.09 -4.64
C TYR A 2 -11.03 27.22 -3.33
N ARG A 3 -11.23 28.33 -2.62
CA ARG A 3 -10.78 28.62 -1.26
C ARG A 3 -11.93 29.23 -0.47
N GLU A 4 -12.02 28.87 0.80
CA GLU A 4 -12.99 29.42 1.76
C GLU A 4 -12.58 30.83 2.23
N ASP A 5 -11.28 31.13 2.21
CA ASP A 5 -10.70 32.44 2.55
C ASP A 5 -11.00 33.57 1.55
N GLY A 6 -11.61 33.27 0.39
CA GLY A 6 -11.93 34.25 -0.66
C GLY A 6 -10.74 34.85 -1.43
N HIS A 7 -9.49 34.51 -1.08
CA HIS A 7 -8.29 35.17 -1.62
C HIS A 7 -7.58 34.32 -2.69
N GLY A 8 -7.57 34.77 -3.94
CA GLY A 8 -6.76 34.20 -5.01
C GLY A 8 -7.22 34.56 -6.41
N ALA A 9 -6.54 34.01 -7.42
CA ALA A 9 -7.03 34.04 -8.80
C ALA A 9 -8.34 33.26 -8.93
N ALA A 10 -9.11 33.56 -9.99
CA ALA A 10 -10.31 32.81 -10.33
C ALA A 10 -10.00 31.31 -10.49
N ALA A 11 -10.93 30.46 -10.10
CA ALA A 11 -10.80 29.02 -10.31
C ALA A 11 -10.93 28.70 -11.80
N HIS A 12 -10.05 27.82 -12.31
CA HIS A 12 -10.27 27.20 -13.61
C HIS A 12 -11.55 26.35 -13.57
N ASP A 13 -12.21 26.27 -14.72
CA ASP A 13 -13.41 25.46 -14.90
C ASP A 13 -13.13 23.96 -14.60
N PRO A 14 -13.98 23.26 -13.82
CA PRO A 14 -13.75 21.86 -13.47
C PRO A 14 -13.77 20.90 -14.66
N GLN A 15 -14.59 21.16 -15.69
CA GLN A 15 -14.65 20.31 -16.88
C GLN A 15 -13.36 20.46 -17.71
N MET A 16 -12.89 21.69 -17.92
CA MET A 16 -11.58 21.98 -18.53
C MET A 16 -10.42 21.31 -17.79
N MET A 17 -10.37 21.41 -16.45
CA MET A 17 -9.34 20.76 -15.63
C MET A 17 -9.40 19.22 -15.68
N LEU A 18 -10.59 18.65 -15.79
CA LEU A 18 -10.81 17.21 -15.95
C LEU A 18 -10.39 16.71 -17.35
N THR A 19 -10.81 17.40 -18.41
CA THR A 19 -10.40 17.11 -19.80
C THR A 19 -8.89 17.24 -19.97
N LEU A 20 -8.26 18.23 -19.31
CA LEU A 20 -6.80 18.38 -19.28
C LEU A 20 -6.11 17.14 -18.68
N LEU A 21 -6.59 16.64 -17.53
CA LEU A 21 -6.03 15.43 -16.90
C LEU A 21 -6.25 14.18 -17.76
N ALA A 22 -7.46 13.99 -18.30
CA ALA A 22 -7.78 12.85 -19.15
C ALA A 22 -6.92 12.81 -20.43
N TYR A 23 -6.81 13.94 -21.14
CA TYR A 23 -5.99 14.04 -22.34
C TYR A 23 -4.51 13.86 -22.03
N ALA A 24 -4.00 14.51 -20.98
CA ALA A 24 -2.61 14.35 -20.54
C ALA A 24 -2.27 12.89 -20.27
N TYR A 25 -3.15 12.16 -19.57
CA TYR A 25 -2.94 10.75 -19.25
C TYR A 25 -3.02 9.85 -20.49
N SER A 26 -3.91 10.12 -21.46
CA SER A 26 -3.97 9.37 -22.73
C SER A 26 -2.72 9.54 -23.60
N VAL A 27 -2.01 10.68 -23.50
CA VAL A 27 -0.69 10.88 -24.14
C VAL A 27 0.49 10.50 -23.24
N GLY A 28 0.22 9.78 -22.14
CA GLY A 28 1.22 9.25 -21.19
C GLY A 28 1.80 10.27 -20.19
N GLU A 29 1.36 11.53 -20.23
CA GLU A 29 1.90 12.62 -19.41
C GLU A 29 1.21 12.71 -18.04
N ARG A 30 1.86 12.18 -17.00
CA ARG A 30 1.31 12.14 -15.63
C ARG A 30 1.90 13.20 -14.68
N SER A 31 2.92 13.94 -15.10
CA SER A 31 3.62 14.92 -14.25
C SER A 31 2.97 16.30 -14.32
N SER A 32 2.40 16.80 -13.22
CA SER A 32 1.72 18.11 -13.19
C SER A 32 2.59 19.28 -13.66
N ARG A 33 3.93 19.19 -13.52
CA ARG A 33 4.88 20.19 -14.06
C ARG A 33 5.03 20.13 -15.57
N GLN A 34 4.99 18.92 -16.14
CA GLN A 34 5.04 18.72 -17.59
C GLN A 34 3.67 19.05 -18.22
N ILE A 35 2.56 18.76 -17.54
CA ILE A 35 1.22 19.21 -17.95
C ILE A 35 1.18 20.74 -17.99
N GLU A 36 1.63 21.44 -16.93
CA GLU A 36 1.76 22.91 -16.93
C GLU A 36 2.60 23.41 -18.11
N ARG A 37 3.72 22.74 -18.40
CA ARG A 37 4.61 23.09 -19.53
C ARG A 37 3.92 22.90 -20.88
N ARG A 38 3.24 21.77 -21.09
CA ARG A 38 2.45 21.49 -22.30
C ARG A 38 1.28 22.46 -22.48
N CYS A 39 0.65 22.94 -21.41
CA CYS A 39 -0.35 24.02 -21.48
C CYS A 39 0.19 25.34 -22.08
N ARG A 40 1.51 25.48 -22.27
CA ARG A 40 2.15 26.62 -22.93
C ARG A 40 2.79 26.25 -24.28
N GLU A 41 3.33 25.03 -24.40
CA GLU A 41 4.11 24.58 -25.57
C GLU A 41 3.30 23.75 -26.58
N ASP A 42 2.27 23.04 -26.15
CA ASP A 42 1.53 22.04 -26.94
C ASP A 42 0.15 22.59 -27.37
N VAL A 43 -0.16 22.47 -28.66
CA VAL A 43 -1.39 23.03 -29.25
C VAL A 43 -2.65 22.37 -28.70
N ALA A 44 -2.64 21.05 -28.47
CA ALA A 44 -3.82 20.33 -27.98
C ALA A 44 -4.14 20.70 -26.52
N PHE A 45 -3.11 20.76 -25.67
CA PHE A 45 -3.24 21.21 -24.29
C PHE A 45 -3.71 22.66 -24.22
N ARG A 46 -3.20 23.54 -25.08
CA ARG A 46 -3.64 24.94 -25.21
C ARG A 46 -5.09 25.09 -25.66
N VAL A 47 -5.56 24.25 -26.58
CA VAL A 47 -6.98 24.23 -27.00
C VAL A 47 -7.87 23.80 -25.84
N ILE A 48 -7.53 22.71 -25.14
CA ILE A 48 -8.29 22.22 -23.97
C ILE A 48 -8.37 23.29 -22.87
N CYS A 49 -7.26 23.98 -22.59
CA CYS A 49 -7.23 25.02 -21.56
C CYS A 49 -7.75 26.39 -22.04
N ALA A 50 -8.26 26.52 -23.27
CA ALA A 50 -8.62 27.81 -23.88
C ALA A 50 -7.51 28.89 -23.78
N ASN A 51 -6.25 28.48 -24.02
CA ASN A 51 -5.00 29.23 -23.81
C ASN A 51 -4.73 29.73 -22.37
N GLN A 52 -5.50 29.28 -21.38
CA GLN A 52 -5.08 29.38 -19.97
C GLN A 52 -3.93 28.39 -19.72
N ALA A 53 -3.09 28.66 -18.71
CA ALA A 53 -1.99 27.77 -18.33
C ALA A 53 -2.04 27.45 -16.82
N PRO A 54 -2.88 26.49 -16.40
CA PRO A 54 -2.98 26.07 -15.00
C PRO A 54 -1.62 25.65 -14.44
N ASP A 55 -1.24 26.18 -13.29
CA ASP A 55 0.03 25.82 -12.65
C ASP A 55 0.00 24.38 -12.08
N HIS A 56 1.18 23.76 -11.96
CA HIS A 56 1.35 22.40 -11.47
C HIS A 56 0.75 22.17 -10.07
N ALA A 57 0.74 23.18 -9.19
CA ALA A 57 0.16 23.09 -7.86
C ALA A 57 -1.37 23.17 -7.92
N THR A 58 -1.95 23.86 -8.89
CA THR A 58 -3.39 23.91 -9.17
C THR A 58 -3.87 22.61 -9.81
N ILE A 59 -3.13 22.07 -10.79
CA ILE A 59 -3.36 20.72 -11.35
C ILE A 59 -3.29 19.64 -10.26
N ALA A 60 -2.27 19.66 -9.41
CA ALA A 60 -2.13 18.71 -8.31
C ALA A 60 -3.25 18.84 -7.25
N ARG A 61 -3.63 20.06 -6.86
CA ARG A 61 -4.73 20.33 -5.91
C ARG A 61 -6.12 20.05 -6.49
N PHE A 62 -6.29 20.05 -7.81
CA PHE A 62 -7.52 19.59 -8.45
C PHE A 62 -7.63 18.07 -8.35
N ARG A 63 -6.59 17.34 -8.81
CA ARG A 63 -6.53 15.88 -8.73
C ARG A 63 -6.73 15.35 -7.30
N ALA A 64 -5.99 15.88 -6.34
CA ALA A 64 -6.05 15.44 -4.94
C ALA A 64 -7.32 15.89 -4.17
N ARG A 65 -8.17 16.75 -4.75
CA ARG A 65 -9.48 17.09 -4.17
C ARG A 65 -10.58 16.19 -4.72
N HIS A 66 -10.49 15.83 -6.00
CA HIS A 66 -11.54 15.11 -6.74
C HIS A 66 -11.20 13.63 -6.99
N GLU A 67 -10.26 13.09 -6.23
CA GLU A 67 -9.71 11.73 -6.41
C GLU A 67 -10.80 10.65 -6.49
N ALA A 68 -11.77 10.67 -5.57
CA ALA A 68 -12.92 9.76 -5.59
C ALA A 68 -13.79 9.93 -6.85
N ALA A 69 -14.17 11.15 -7.21
CA ALA A 69 -15.00 11.43 -8.39
C ALA A 69 -14.28 11.11 -9.72
N ILE A 70 -12.95 11.21 -9.75
CA ILE A 70 -12.11 10.79 -10.89
C ILE A 70 -12.05 9.27 -10.98
N ALA A 71 -12.02 8.54 -9.85
CA ALA A 71 -12.11 7.08 -9.82
C ALA A 71 -13.48 6.56 -10.26
N GLU A 72 -14.58 7.13 -9.74
CA GLU A 72 -15.96 6.82 -10.18
C GLU A 72 -16.14 7.04 -11.69
N LEU A 73 -15.62 8.16 -12.22
CA LEU A 73 -15.63 8.42 -13.65
C LEU A 73 -14.81 7.39 -14.45
N PHE A 74 -13.69 6.91 -13.91
CA PHE A 74 -12.86 5.90 -14.58
C PHE A 74 -13.61 4.57 -14.74
N GLY A 75 -14.32 4.10 -13.71
CA GLY A 75 -15.25 2.96 -13.82
C GLY A 75 -16.35 3.19 -14.86
N GLY A 76 -16.91 4.40 -14.91
CA GLY A 76 -17.86 4.82 -15.95
C GLY A 76 -17.29 4.80 -17.38
N VAL A 77 -15.99 5.08 -17.54
CA VAL A 77 -15.27 4.96 -18.82
C VAL A 77 -15.02 3.50 -19.18
N LEU A 78 -14.62 2.64 -18.23
CA LEU A 78 -14.49 1.20 -18.47
C LEU A 78 -15.81 0.58 -18.96
N ALA A 79 -16.91 0.92 -18.29
CA ALA A 79 -18.26 0.50 -18.68
C ALA A 79 -18.66 0.99 -20.09
N LEU A 80 -18.18 2.16 -20.52
CA LEU A 80 -18.43 2.69 -21.86
C LEU A 80 -17.56 2.00 -22.91
N CYS A 81 -16.28 1.77 -22.63
CA CYS A 81 -15.36 1.04 -23.49
C CYS A 81 -15.85 -0.41 -23.71
N ALA A 82 -16.30 -1.11 -22.66
CA ALA A 82 -16.88 -2.44 -22.80
C ALA A 82 -18.15 -2.45 -23.68
N ARG A 83 -19.09 -1.53 -23.47
CA ARG A 83 -20.27 -1.36 -24.35
C ARG A 83 -19.92 -1.01 -25.80
N ALA A 84 -18.72 -0.47 -26.05
CA ALA A 84 -18.21 -0.17 -27.38
C ALA A 84 -17.36 -1.31 -27.99
N GLY A 85 -17.18 -2.43 -27.28
CA GLY A 85 -16.31 -3.53 -27.73
C GLY A 85 -14.81 -3.22 -27.68
N LEU A 86 -14.40 -2.29 -26.80
CA LEU A 86 -13.03 -1.77 -26.69
C LEU A 86 -12.25 -2.32 -25.48
N ILE A 87 -12.73 -3.38 -24.83
CA ILE A 87 -12.00 -4.10 -23.77
C ILE A 87 -12.13 -5.60 -24.02
N GLU A 88 -11.07 -6.25 -24.49
CA GLU A 88 -10.98 -7.71 -24.47
C GLU A 88 -10.36 -8.17 -23.14
N VAL A 89 -11.21 -8.51 -22.17
CA VAL A 89 -10.76 -8.97 -20.83
C VAL A 89 -10.15 -10.38 -20.84
N GLY A 90 -10.29 -11.13 -21.95
CA GLY A 90 -9.90 -12.54 -22.05
C GLY A 90 -8.43 -12.83 -21.72
N VAL A 91 -7.53 -11.85 -21.91
CA VAL A 91 -6.15 -11.89 -21.43
C VAL A 91 -5.83 -10.60 -20.68
N VAL A 92 -5.35 -10.73 -19.44
CA VAL A 92 -4.83 -9.61 -18.65
C VAL A 92 -3.38 -9.86 -18.20
N ALA A 93 -2.61 -8.79 -18.05
CA ALA A 93 -1.26 -8.80 -17.50
C ALA A 93 -1.21 -8.07 -16.16
N LEU A 94 -0.50 -8.65 -15.18
CA LEU A 94 -0.24 -8.08 -13.87
C LEU A 94 1.24 -7.68 -13.74
N ASP A 95 1.48 -6.39 -13.47
CA ASP A 95 2.82 -5.84 -13.21
C ASP A 95 2.85 -4.97 -11.93
N GLY A 96 4.05 -4.81 -11.36
CA GLY A 96 4.27 -4.23 -10.04
C GLY A 96 5.46 -3.27 -9.98
N THR A 97 5.23 -2.04 -9.49
CA THR A 97 6.24 -0.98 -9.46
C THR A 97 6.36 -0.31 -8.09
N LYS A 98 7.59 -0.01 -7.67
CA LYS A 98 7.88 0.58 -6.35
C LYS A 98 7.86 2.10 -6.48
N LEU A 99 6.79 2.74 -5.99
CA LEU A 99 6.60 4.18 -6.01
C LEU A 99 7.13 4.83 -4.73
N ALA A 100 7.82 5.96 -4.85
CA ALA A 100 8.23 6.75 -3.69
C ALA A 100 7.02 7.42 -3.02
N ALA A 101 6.96 7.37 -1.69
CA ALA A 101 5.97 8.09 -0.91
C ALA A 101 6.33 9.59 -0.80
N ALA A 102 5.41 10.41 -0.29
CA ALA A 102 5.69 11.79 0.14
C ALA A 102 6.46 11.84 1.48
N ALA A 103 7.43 10.95 1.65
CA ALA A 103 8.07 10.60 2.90
C ALA A 103 9.57 10.94 2.87
N SER A 104 10.10 11.44 3.98
CA SER A 104 11.54 11.59 4.17
C SER A 104 12.14 10.27 4.64
N GLU A 105 13.08 9.69 3.89
CA GLU A 105 13.84 8.50 4.31
C GLU A 105 14.50 8.68 5.69
N ARG A 106 14.95 9.91 5.98
CA ARG A 106 15.56 10.30 7.26
C ARG A 106 14.55 10.46 8.41
N ALA A 107 13.24 10.33 8.16
CA ALA A 107 12.18 10.38 9.17
C ALA A 107 11.74 8.99 9.68
N THR A 108 12.37 7.91 9.21
CA THR A 108 12.15 6.56 9.76
C THR A 108 12.83 6.41 11.14
N ARG A 109 12.11 5.86 12.13
CA ARG A 109 12.50 5.80 13.56
C ARG A 109 12.09 4.49 14.22
N THR A 110 12.82 4.05 15.25
CA THR A 110 12.40 2.97 16.19
C THR A 110 11.41 3.48 17.24
N TYR A 111 10.77 2.58 17.98
CA TYR A 111 9.94 2.96 19.14
C TYR A 111 10.72 3.80 20.15
N GLU A 112 11.90 3.34 20.59
CA GLU A 112 12.79 4.07 21.51
C GLU A 112 13.07 5.50 21.06
N GLN A 113 13.37 5.70 19.77
CA GLN A 113 13.66 7.01 19.22
C GLN A 113 12.41 7.90 19.16
N ILE A 114 11.23 7.31 18.98
CA ILE A 114 9.95 8.04 19.05
C ILE A 114 9.60 8.37 20.50
N ALA A 115 9.82 7.46 21.44
CA ALA A 115 9.65 7.72 22.87
C ALA A 115 10.60 8.84 23.33
N ALA A 116 11.87 8.81 22.94
CA ALA A 116 12.84 9.87 23.24
C ALA A 116 12.53 11.19 22.52
N GLU A 117 12.06 11.19 21.27
CA GLU A 117 11.60 12.41 20.58
C GLU A 117 10.30 12.96 21.23
N ILE A 118 9.39 12.10 21.73
CA ILE A 118 8.20 12.51 22.49
C ILE A 118 8.57 13.05 23.87
N LEU A 119 9.42 12.38 24.64
CA LEU A 119 9.89 12.85 25.95
C LEU A 119 10.67 14.17 25.82
N LYS A 120 11.36 14.39 24.70
CA LYS A 120 12.02 15.67 24.40
C LYS A 120 11.06 16.75 23.91
N GLU A 121 10.04 16.44 23.11
CA GLU A 121 9.00 17.41 22.73
C GLU A 121 8.12 17.77 23.94
N ALA A 122 7.77 16.79 24.78
CA ALA A 122 7.15 17.01 26.09
C ALA A 122 8.07 17.86 26.96
N ALA A 123 9.31 17.46 27.25
CA ALA A 123 10.21 18.26 28.09
C ALA A 123 10.52 19.68 27.55
N ALA A 124 10.30 19.96 26.26
CA ALA A 124 10.40 21.31 25.69
C ALA A 124 9.08 22.10 25.72
N ILE A 125 7.92 21.43 25.76
CA ILE A 125 6.61 22.02 26.05
C ILE A 125 6.52 22.27 27.55
N ASP A 126 6.73 21.23 28.36
CA ASP A 126 6.84 21.26 29.81
C ASP A 126 7.80 22.37 30.23
N ALA A 127 9.03 22.48 29.70
CA ALA A 127 9.94 23.58 30.08
C ALA A 127 9.42 24.99 29.75
N ALA A 128 8.58 25.15 28.72
CA ALA A 128 7.93 26.42 28.38
C ALA A 128 6.63 26.68 29.16
N GLU A 129 6.04 25.63 29.76
CA GLU A 129 4.93 25.71 30.71
C GLU A 129 5.46 25.78 32.17
N ASP A 130 6.68 25.31 32.45
CA ASP A 130 7.45 25.39 33.70
C ASP A 130 8.01 26.82 33.86
N GLU A 131 8.46 27.44 32.76
CA GLU A 131 8.75 28.89 32.63
C GLU A 131 7.50 29.76 32.93
N LEU A 132 6.32 29.14 33.05
CA LEU A 132 5.06 29.76 33.42
C LEU A 132 4.49 29.27 34.78
N TYR A 133 4.76 28.03 35.23
CA TYR A 133 4.06 27.38 36.37
C TYR A 133 4.84 26.41 37.32
N GLY A 134 5.97 25.77 36.97
CA GLY A 134 6.88 25.02 37.89
C GLY A 134 6.78 23.46 38.03
N ASP A 135 7.83 22.85 38.61
CA ASP A 135 8.35 21.47 38.36
C ASP A 135 7.80 20.23 39.16
N ALA A 136 7.75 19.03 38.52
CA ALA A 136 8.19 17.68 39.03
C ALA A 136 7.88 16.48 38.06
N ARG A 137 8.70 15.37 37.99
CA ARG A 137 8.55 14.19 37.06
C ARG A 137 9.29 12.86 37.45
N GLY A 138 9.02 11.70 36.78
CA GLY A 138 9.86 10.45 36.78
C GLY A 138 9.26 9.10 36.22
N ASP A 139 10.07 8.25 35.51
CA ASP A 139 9.74 6.99 34.73
C ASP A 139 10.91 5.91 34.80
N GLU A 140 11.03 4.68 34.22
CA GLU A 140 10.29 3.72 33.32
C GLU A 140 10.73 2.21 33.59
N LEU A 141 10.64 1.22 32.66
CA LEU A 141 10.90 -0.27 32.81
C LEU A 141 11.51 -0.97 31.52
N PRO A 142 12.54 -1.87 31.59
CA PRO A 142 13.06 -2.72 30.43
C PRO A 142 13.62 -4.15 30.79
N GLU A 143 14.07 -5.12 29.94
CA GLU A 143 13.83 -5.63 28.54
C GLU A 143 14.29 -7.12 28.45
N GLY A 144 13.72 -7.98 27.57
CA GLY A 144 14.36 -9.26 27.19
C GLY A 144 13.64 -10.16 26.14
N LEU A 145 14.35 -10.60 25.08
CA LEU A 145 13.89 -11.48 23.96
C LEU A 145 14.97 -12.55 23.59
N ARG A 146 15.09 -13.30 22.46
CA ARG A 146 14.67 -13.36 21.01
C ARG A 146 14.78 -14.87 20.58
N THR A 147 14.11 -15.58 19.64
CA THR A 147 13.89 -15.51 18.16
C THR A 147 12.98 -16.72 17.69
N SER A 148 12.53 -16.88 16.42
CA SER A 148 11.57 -17.98 15.99
C SER A 148 11.59 -18.44 14.49
N GLY A 149 10.81 -19.50 14.19
CA GLY A 149 10.48 -20.10 12.87
C GLY A 149 9.04 -19.84 12.40
N ASP A 150 8.16 -20.86 12.40
CA ASP A 150 6.79 -20.84 11.81
C ASP A 150 5.89 -19.67 12.25
N ARG A 151 6.10 -19.18 13.48
CA ARG A 151 5.40 -18.03 14.08
C ARG A 151 5.35 -16.80 13.15
N LYS A 152 6.37 -16.65 12.27
CA LYS A 152 6.47 -15.57 11.27
C LYS A 152 5.35 -15.57 10.22
N LYS A 153 4.68 -16.69 9.96
CA LYS A 153 3.52 -16.76 9.05
C LYS A 153 2.30 -16.09 9.70
N ARG A 154 1.87 -16.60 10.86
CA ARG A 154 0.74 -16.04 11.64
C ARG A 154 0.90 -14.55 11.98
N LEU A 155 2.11 -14.13 12.39
CA LEU A 155 2.37 -12.70 12.68
C LEU A 155 2.26 -11.81 11.44
N ARG A 156 2.57 -12.32 10.24
CA ARG A 156 2.36 -11.57 8.98
C ARG A 156 0.87 -11.49 8.64
N GLU A 157 0.16 -12.62 8.68
CA GLU A 157 -1.27 -12.71 8.36
C GLU A 157 -2.10 -11.80 9.27
N ALA A 158 -1.83 -11.84 10.58
CA ALA A 158 -2.46 -10.95 11.55
C ALA A 158 -2.13 -9.47 11.29
N LYS A 159 -0.87 -9.16 10.97
CA LYS A 159 -0.46 -7.78 10.67
C LYS A 159 -1.13 -7.24 9.40
N GLN A 160 -1.24 -8.06 8.36
CA GLN A 160 -1.95 -7.71 7.13
C GLN A 160 -3.42 -7.36 7.42
N ALA A 161 -4.09 -8.09 8.31
CA ALA A 161 -5.45 -7.75 8.75
C ALA A 161 -5.53 -6.40 9.50
N LEU A 162 -4.55 -6.09 10.37
CA LEU A 162 -4.49 -4.80 11.08
C LEU A 162 -4.16 -3.63 10.15
N ASP A 163 -3.24 -3.82 9.20
CA ASP A 163 -2.92 -2.81 8.17
C ASP A 163 -4.09 -2.61 7.18
N ALA A 164 -4.90 -3.64 6.91
CA ALA A 164 -6.17 -3.51 6.19
C ALA A 164 -7.24 -2.73 7.00
N GLU A 165 -7.36 -2.96 8.32
CA GLU A 165 -8.25 -2.15 9.17
C GLU A 165 -7.82 -0.67 9.20
N ARG A 166 -6.51 -0.40 9.18
CA ARG A 166 -5.94 0.95 9.07
C ARG A 166 -6.28 1.61 7.73
N ALA A 167 -6.20 0.87 6.62
CA ALA A 167 -6.62 1.35 5.30
C ALA A 167 -8.13 1.66 5.24
N ALA A 168 -8.98 0.74 5.70
CA ALA A 168 -10.43 0.94 5.78
C ALA A 168 -10.85 2.10 6.70
N LYS A 169 -9.99 2.49 7.65
CA LYS A 169 -10.18 3.61 8.58
C LYS A 169 -9.16 4.73 8.34
N ALA A 170 -8.77 4.94 7.08
CA ALA A 170 -7.79 5.94 6.68
C ALA A 170 -8.13 7.34 7.25
N LYS A 171 -7.11 7.98 7.83
CA LYS A 171 -7.21 9.34 8.38
C LYS A 171 -6.11 10.21 7.77
N PRO A 172 -6.38 11.49 7.44
CA PRO A 172 -5.37 12.38 6.90
C PRO A 172 -4.21 12.54 7.88
N ILE A 173 -2.98 12.36 7.40
CA ILE A 173 -1.76 12.42 8.21
C ILE A 173 -1.68 13.80 8.91
N PRO A 174 -1.54 13.86 10.26
CA PRO A 174 -1.53 15.13 10.98
C PRO A 174 -0.44 16.10 10.51
N ARG A 175 -0.77 17.38 10.31
CA ARG A 175 0.22 18.42 9.95
C ARG A 175 1.17 18.76 11.10
N GLN A 176 0.69 18.73 12.34
CA GLN A 176 1.50 18.98 13.54
C GLN A 176 2.40 17.78 13.87
N ARG A 177 3.67 18.05 14.23
CA ARG A 177 4.70 17.02 14.44
C ARG A 177 4.42 16.11 15.63
N ALA A 178 4.11 16.68 16.81
CA ALA A 178 3.72 15.92 18.00
C ALA A 178 2.54 14.95 17.73
N LYS A 179 1.55 15.36 16.92
CA LYS A 179 0.42 14.49 16.54
C LYS A 179 0.82 13.33 15.61
N ARG A 180 1.87 13.48 14.80
CA ARG A 180 2.45 12.35 14.04
C ARG A 180 3.28 11.43 14.93
N LEU A 181 4.07 11.98 15.85
CA LEU A 181 4.81 11.18 16.84
C LEU A 181 3.87 10.32 17.69
N ALA A 182 2.80 10.91 18.24
CA ALA A 182 1.79 10.18 19.01
C ALA A 182 1.09 9.09 18.19
N GLU A 183 0.70 9.38 16.94
CA GLU A 183 0.11 8.38 16.04
C GLU A 183 1.09 7.25 15.68
N CYS A 184 2.38 7.56 15.47
CA CYS A 184 3.41 6.57 15.22
C CYS A 184 3.72 5.70 16.45
N LYS A 185 3.75 6.28 17.65
CA LYS A 185 3.85 5.54 18.92
C LYS A 185 2.66 4.58 19.07
N ARG A 186 1.43 5.11 18.94
CA ARG A 186 0.17 4.34 19.00
C ARG A 186 0.13 3.16 18.03
N ARG A 187 0.59 3.35 16.80
CA ARG A 187 0.66 2.28 15.78
C ARG A 187 1.67 1.18 16.15
N LEU A 188 2.84 1.55 16.68
CA LEU A 188 3.82 0.58 17.15
C LEU A 188 3.32 -0.19 18.38
N GLU A 189 2.65 0.47 19.32
CA GLU A 189 2.00 -0.18 20.48
C GLU A 189 0.90 -1.16 20.04
N GLN A 190 0.11 -0.82 19.02
CA GLN A 190 -0.87 -1.73 18.42
C GLN A 190 -0.22 -2.95 17.76
N ASP A 191 0.86 -2.77 16.99
CA ASP A 191 1.62 -3.86 16.38
C ASP A 191 2.14 -4.84 17.45
N LEU A 192 2.64 -4.30 18.58
CA LEU A 192 3.07 -5.11 19.71
C LEU A 192 1.91 -5.81 20.41
N ALA A 193 0.79 -5.13 20.66
CA ALA A 193 -0.39 -5.74 21.28
C ALA A 193 -0.91 -6.93 20.45
N LEU A 194 -0.89 -6.80 19.13
CA LEU A 194 -1.22 -7.87 18.19
C LEU A 194 -0.21 -9.03 18.24
N GLU A 195 1.09 -8.75 18.25
CA GLU A 195 2.13 -9.78 18.42
C GLU A 195 1.95 -10.54 19.75
N ARG A 196 1.71 -9.82 20.85
CA ARG A 196 1.42 -10.42 22.17
C ARG A 196 0.16 -11.28 22.14
N HIS A 197 -0.89 -10.87 21.42
CA HIS A 197 -2.12 -11.66 21.26
C HIS A 197 -1.87 -12.97 20.46
N VAL A 198 -1.26 -12.88 19.28
CA VAL A 198 -0.96 -14.04 18.41
C VAL A 198 -0.04 -15.04 19.12
N ILE A 199 0.92 -14.55 19.92
CA ILE A 199 1.78 -15.40 20.73
C ILE A 199 0.99 -16.08 21.85
N ALA A 200 0.19 -15.33 22.62
CA ALA A 200 -0.61 -15.90 23.70
C ALA A 200 -1.64 -16.94 23.20
N GLU A 201 -2.25 -16.71 22.03
CA GLU A 201 -3.17 -17.64 21.37
C GLU A 201 -2.45 -18.92 20.92
N HIS A 202 -1.27 -18.80 20.30
CA HIS A 202 -0.42 -19.93 19.93
C HIS A 202 0.13 -20.72 21.15
N ASP A 203 0.45 -20.04 22.25
CA ASP A 203 0.87 -20.68 23.50
C ASP A 203 -0.32 -21.37 24.20
N ALA A 204 -1.54 -20.82 24.10
CA ALA A 204 -2.78 -21.45 24.55
C ALA A 204 -3.20 -22.62 23.65
N TRP A 205 -2.83 -22.61 22.37
CA TRP A 205 -2.92 -23.74 21.46
C TRP A 205 -1.94 -24.86 21.87
N ARG A 206 -0.65 -24.52 22.11
CA ARG A 206 0.38 -25.45 22.62
C ARG A 206 -0.09 -26.16 23.89
N ARG A 207 -0.62 -25.41 24.87
CA ARG A 207 -1.16 -25.95 26.14
C ARG A 207 -2.41 -26.83 25.98
N ARG A 208 -3.14 -26.73 24.87
CA ARG A 208 -4.31 -27.59 24.58
C ARG A 208 -3.97 -28.85 23.78
N GLY A 209 -2.80 -28.93 23.14
CA GLY A 209 -2.27 -30.15 22.52
C GLY A 209 -3.06 -30.69 21.32
N ILE A 210 -3.96 -29.91 20.75
CA ILE A 210 -4.84 -30.29 19.62
C ILE A 210 -4.53 -29.37 18.44
N ALA A 211 -4.07 -29.95 17.32
CA ALA A 211 -3.78 -29.21 16.09
C ALA A 211 -5.08 -28.78 15.36
N SER A 212 -4.94 -27.90 14.36
CA SER A 212 -6.09 -27.36 13.59
C SER A 212 -6.82 -28.39 12.73
N ASP A 213 -6.26 -29.59 12.60
CA ASP A 213 -6.86 -30.79 11.99
C ASP A 213 -7.58 -31.69 13.02
N GLY A 214 -7.69 -31.24 14.28
CA GLY A 214 -8.24 -32.02 15.39
C GLY A 214 -7.29 -33.06 16.00
N SER A 215 -6.10 -33.28 15.43
CA SER A 215 -5.17 -34.30 15.91
C SER A 215 -4.52 -33.92 17.24
N ARG A 216 -4.50 -34.85 18.21
CA ARG A 216 -3.76 -34.69 19.47
C ARG A 216 -2.27 -34.89 19.23
N ARG A 217 -1.54 -33.80 18.95
CA ARG A 217 -0.09 -33.83 18.75
C ARG A 217 0.61 -33.47 20.05
N MET A 218 1.15 -34.49 20.73
CA MET A 218 2.15 -34.30 21.79
C MET A 218 3.31 -33.50 21.21
N ALA A 219 3.50 -32.26 21.67
CA ALA A 219 4.57 -31.40 21.17
C ALA A 219 5.94 -32.01 21.56
N GLY A 220 6.76 -32.35 20.57
CA GLY A 220 8.09 -32.92 20.81
C GLY A 220 8.97 -31.97 21.64
N HIS A 221 9.82 -32.54 22.49
CA HIS A 221 10.58 -31.87 23.56
C HIS A 221 11.54 -30.71 23.17
N ASN A 222 11.57 -30.27 21.90
CA ASN A 222 12.50 -29.26 21.37
C ASN A 222 11.83 -27.99 20.83
N LEU A 223 10.59 -27.67 21.24
CA LEU A 223 10.01 -26.34 21.03
C LEU A 223 10.44 -25.40 22.16
N LYS A 224 11.21 -24.36 21.82
CA LYS A 224 11.64 -23.32 22.77
C LYS A 224 10.53 -22.28 22.97
N ASP A 225 10.40 -21.81 24.21
CA ASP A 225 9.63 -20.59 24.49
C ASP A 225 10.30 -19.37 23.86
N HIS A 226 9.51 -18.31 23.72
CA HIS A 226 9.85 -17.12 22.97
C HIS A 226 9.24 -15.93 23.71
N PRO A 227 10.06 -15.09 24.37
CA PRO A 227 9.56 -13.99 25.17
C PRO A 227 8.70 -13.03 24.33
N LEU A 228 7.84 -12.28 25.02
CA LEU A 228 7.14 -11.16 24.41
C LEU A 228 8.09 -9.94 24.38
N PRO A 229 8.09 -9.12 23.32
CA PRO A 229 8.80 -7.85 23.38
C PRO A 229 8.16 -6.98 24.46
N GLU A 230 8.99 -6.35 25.29
CA GLU A 230 8.50 -5.32 26.22
C GLU A 230 8.20 -4.02 25.47
N GLN A 231 9.04 -3.67 24.49
CA GLN A 231 8.87 -2.53 23.60
C GLN A 231 8.60 -2.97 22.14
N PRO A 232 7.83 -2.20 21.35
CA PRO A 232 7.50 -2.54 19.97
C PRO A 232 8.69 -2.75 19.04
N ALA A 233 8.83 -3.98 18.52
CA ALA A 233 9.87 -4.37 17.59
C ALA A 233 9.59 -3.85 16.17
N GLY A 234 10.08 -2.66 15.82
CA GLY A 234 9.90 -2.13 14.47
C GLY A 234 10.55 -0.79 14.17
N LYS A 235 10.29 -0.30 12.95
CA LYS A 235 10.53 1.08 12.55
C LYS A 235 9.32 1.60 11.77
N ILE A 236 8.96 2.86 12.00
CA ILE A 236 7.88 3.58 11.32
C ILE A 236 8.38 4.96 10.86
N ASN A 237 7.74 5.55 9.86
CA ASN A 237 8.17 6.83 9.29
C ASN A 237 7.30 7.99 9.78
N LEU A 238 7.94 9.04 10.32
CA LEU A 238 7.26 10.19 10.93
C LEU A 238 6.71 11.23 9.94
N THR A 239 6.88 11.02 8.65
CA THR A 239 6.25 11.84 7.58
C THR A 239 5.13 11.10 6.88
N ASP A 240 5.25 9.79 6.70
CA ASP A 240 4.20 8.90 6.18
C ASP A 240 4.22 7.58 6.97
N PRO A 241 3.34 7.40 7.98
CA PRO A 241 3.33 6.23 8.85
C PRO A 241 2.98 4.91 8.18
N ASP A 242 2.40 4.94 6.97
CA ASP A 242 1.94 3.78 6.23
C ASP A 242 2.99 3.29 5.22
N SER A 243 3.80 4.19 4.67
CA SER A 243 4.93 3.87 3.81
C SER A 243 5.95 2.91 4.43
N LYS A 244 6.60 2.08 3.62
CA LYS A 244 7.63 1.11 4.04
C LYS A 244 8.94 1.35 3.26
N ASN A 245 10.07 0.85 3.78
CA ASN A 245 11.34 0.92 3.06
C ASN A 245 11.49 -0.28 2.11
N LEU A 246 11.20 -0.06 0.83
CA LEU A 246 11.13 -1.09 -0.20
C LEU A 246 12.46 -1.23 -0.94
N LYS A 247 12.82 -2.45 -1.33
CA LYS A 247 14.03 -2.71 -2.11
C LYS A 247 13.73 -2.55 -3.60
N THR A 248 14.61 -1.87 -4.34
CA THR A 248 14.52 -1.70 -5.79
C THR A 248 15.80 -2.22 -6.47
N PRO A 249 15.82 -2.40 -7.80
CA PRO A 249 17.05 -2.71 -8.53
C PRO A 249 18.13 -1.63 -8.44
N ARG A 250 17.77 -0.40 -8.04
CA ARG A 250 18.67 0.76 -7.92
C ARG A 250 19.04 1.12 -6.48
N GLY A 251 18.54 0.38 -5.48
CA GLY A 251 18.80 0.64 -4.06
C GLY A 251 17.59 0.35 -3.17
N TRP A 252 17.20 1.35 -2.38
CA TRP A 252 16.01 1.34 -1.53
C TRP A 252 15.16 2.58 -1.81
N VAL A 253 13.88 2.54 -1.44
CA VAL A 253 12.97 3.69 -1.51
C VAL A 253 11.96 3.62 -0.36
N GLN A 254 11.76 4.73 0.35
CA GLN A 254 10.64 4.85 1.30
C GLN A 254 9.35 5.10 0.48
N GLY A 255 8.43 4.15 0.50
CA GLY A 255 7.37 4.11 -0.52
C GLY A 255 6.37 2.98 -0.38
N TYR A 256 5.71 2.72 -1.51
CA TYR A 256 4.64 1.72 -1.68
C TYR A 256 4.89 0.87 -2.93
N ASN A 257 4.29 -0.31 -2.94
CA ASN A 257 4.30 -1.23 -4.07
C ASN A 257 2.97 -1.09 -4.83
N ALA A 258 2.96 -0.26 -5.86
CA ALA A 258 1.79 -0.14 -6.73
C ALA A 258 1.71 -1.37 -7.64
N GLN A 259 0.49 -1.87 -7.86
CA GLN A 259 0.21 -3.04 -8.68
C GLN A 259 -0.87 -2.65 -9.71
N ALA A 260 -0.80 -3.16 -10.93
CA ALA A 260 -1.81 -2.89 -11.96
C ALA A 260 -2.12 -4.15 -12.77
N VAL A 261 -3.42 -4.40 -13.00
CA VAL A 261 -3.92 -5.39 -13.96
C VAL A 261 -4.39 -4.65 -15.21
N VAL A 262 -3.92 -5.09 -16.38
CA VAL A 262 -4.09 -4.39 -17.66
C VAL A 262 -4.56 -5.38 -18.73
N SER A 263 -5.55 -5.03 -19.55
CA SER A 263 -6.00 -5.86 -20.68
C SER A 263 -4.97 -5.88 -21.83
N ALA A 264 -5.19 -6.76 -22.81
CA ALA A 264 -4.44 -6.76 -24.06
C ALA A 264 -4.43 -5.38 -24.77
N ASP A 265 -5.54 -4.64 -24.67
CA ASP A 265 -5.73 -3.28 -25.23
C ASP A 265 -5.01 -2.16 -24.44
N GLN A 266 -4.17 -2.52 -23.46
CA GLN A 266 -3.46 -1.60 -22.56
C GLN A 266 -4.37 -0.79 -21.61
N ILE A 267 -5.61 -1.23 -21.42
CA ILE A 267 -6.57 -0.60 -20.51
C ILE A 267 -6.35 -1.16 -19.09
N VAL A 268 -6.13 -0.28 -18.12
CA VAL A 268 -5.99 -0.66 -16.70
C VAL A 268 -7.37 -1.06 -16.18
N VAL A 269 -7.51 -2.32 -15.78
CA VAL A 269 -8.75 -2.91 -15.25
C VAL A 269 -8.84 -2.69 -13.74
N ALA A 270 -7.73 -2.87 -13.01
CA ALA A 270 -7.62 -2.59 -11.58
C ALA A 270 -6.21 -2.10 -11.24
N ALA A 271 -6.10 -1.23 -10.23
CA ALA A 271 -4.82 -0.75 -9.70
C ALA A 271 -4.88 -0.54 -8.19
N GLU A 272 -3.89 -1.05 -7.47
CA GLU A 272 -3.87 -1.09 -6.01
C GLU A 272 -2.52 -0.69 -5.41
N ILE A 273 -2.54 -0.31 -4.13
CA ILE A 273 -1.36 0.14 -3.38
C ILE A 273 -1.06 -0.81 -2.22
N SER A 274 -0.07 -1.68 -2.41
CA SER A 274 0.39 -2.62 -1.39
C SER A 274 1.58 -2.07 -0.60
N THR A 275 1.70 -2.43 0.68
CA THR A 275 2.91 -2.17 1.49
C THR A 275 3.92 -3.32 1.44
N GLU A 276 3.62 -4.41 0.74
CA GLU A 276 4.50 -5.59 0.64
C GLU A 276 5.73 -5.33 -0.26
N ALA A 277 6.90 -5.72 0.24
CA ALA A 277 8.18 -5.50 -0.45
C ALA A 277 8.46 -6.48 -1.60
N VAL A 278 7.61 -7.50 -1.76
CA VAL A 278 7.63 -8.49 -2.84
C VAL A 278 6.24 -8.63 -3.43
N ASP A 279 6.16 -9.14 -4.65
CA ASP A 279 4.94 -9.08 -5.48
C ASP A 279 4.10 -10.37 -5.44
N SER A 280 4.73 -11.50 -5.05
CA SER A 280 4.06 -12.80 -4.85
C SER A 280 2.87 -12.87 -3.86
N PRO A 281 2.68 -12.01 -2.85
CA PRO A 281 1.43 -11.98 -2.08
C PRO A 281 0.26 -11.33 -2.85
N ASN A 282 0.53 -10.53 -3.89
CA ASN A 282 -0.48 -9.68 -4.52
C ASN A 282 -1.19 -10.35 -5.71
N LEU A 283 -0.71 -11.51 -6.23
CA LEU A 283 -1.27 -12.18 -7.41
C LEU A 283 -2.79 -12.42 -7.31
N GLU A 284 -3.24 -13.18 -6.31
CA GLU A 284 -4.67 -13.47 -6.12
C GLU A 284 -5.48 -12.20 -5.76
N PRO A 285 -5.05 -11.33 -4.83
CA PRO A 285 -5.74 -10.07 -4.56
C PRO A 285 -5.96 -9.20 -5.81
N MET A 286 -4.97 -9.08 -6.70
CA MET A 286 -5.09 -8.26 -7.91
C MET A 286 -6.04 -8.85 -8.94
N VAL A 287 -6.06 -10.18 -9.11
CA VAL A 287 -7.05 -10.84 -9.98
C VAL A 287 -8.45 -10.72 -9.39
N ALA A 288 -8.61 -10.84 -8.07
CA ALA A 288 -9.89 -10.63 -7.39
C ALA A 288 -10.39 -9.18 -7.53
N ALA A 289 -9.50 -8.19 -7.40
CA ALA A 289 -9.82 -6.77 -7.64
C ALA A 289 -10.23 -6.53 -9.10
N ALA A 290 -9.50 -7.10 -10.07
CA ALA A 290 -9.86 -6.97 -11.48
C ALA A 290 -11.27 -7.53 -11.78
N CYS A 291 -11.62 -8.72 -11.27
CA CYS A 291 -12.98 -9.25 -11.43
C CYS A 291 -14.05 -8.38 -10.73
N ALA A 292 -13.72 -7.73 -9.61
CA ALA A 292 -14.63 -6.83 -8.90
C ALA A 292 -14.88 -5.52 -9.66
N GLU A 293 -13.83 -4.89 -10.21
CA GLU A 293 -13.94 -3.67 -11.03
C GLU A 293 -14.69 -3.94 -12.34
N LEU A 294 -14.48 -5.08 -12.98
CA LEU A 294 -15.25 -5.51 -14.16
C LEU A 294 -16.74 -5.66 -13.81
N GLY A 295 -17.07 -6.37 -12.72
CA GLY A 295 -18.45 -6.49 -12.25
C GLY A 295 -19.09 -5.15 -11.88
N ALA A 296 -18.33 -4.23 -11.27
CA ALA A 296 -18.79 -2.87 -10.96
C ALA A 296 -19.02 -2.01 -12.22
N ALA A 297 -18.25 -2.23 -13.28
CA ALA A 297 -18.46 -1.63 -14.60
C ALA A 297 -19.62 -2.28 -15.39
N GLY A 298 -20.24 -3.35 -14.88
CA GLY A 298 -21.31 -4.09 -15.56
C GLY A 298 -20.80 -5.01 -16.67
N ILE A 299 -19.62 -5.60 -16.47
CA ILE A 299 -18.97 -6.54 -17.38
C ILE A 299 -19.02 -7.92 -16.73
N ASP A 300 -19.85 -8.82 -17.27
CA ASP A 300 -20.00 -10.19 -16.76
C ASP A 300 -18.82 -11.12 -17.14
N ASP A 301 -18.06 -10.76 -18.18
CA ASP A 301 -16.88 -11.50 -18.63
C ASP A 301 -15.73 -11.40 -17.62
N GLN A 302 -15.11 -12.55 -17.31
CA GLN A 302 -13.94 -12.64 -16.43
C GLN A 302 -12.66 -12.92 -17.23
N PRO A 303 -11.47 -12.56 -16.70
CA PRO A 303 -10.21 -12.88 -17.36
C PRO A 303 -10.00 -14.38 -17.56
N GLY A 304 -9.86 -14.82 -18.82
CA GLY A 304 -9.57 -16.22 -19.14
C GLY A 304 -8.10 -16.59 -18.87
N VAL A 305 -7.19 -15.65 -19.07
CA VAL A 305 -5.75 -15.81 -18.88
C VAL A 305 -5.16 -14.62 -18.09
N VAL A 306 -4.33 -14.92 -17.09
CA VAL A 306 -3.51 -13.96 -16.34
C VAL A 306 -2.04 -14.19 -16.63
N LEU A 307 -1.35 -13.17 -17.15
CA LEU A 307 0.10 -13.15 -17.33
C LEU A 307 0.75 -12.39 -16.15
N ALA A 308 1.82 -12.92 -15.55
CA ALA A 308 2.57 -12.19 -14.53
C ALA A 308 4.07 -12.52 -14.50
N ASP A 309 4.85 -11.61 -13.92
CA ASP A 309 6.30 -11.71 -13.78
C ASP A 309 6.77 -12.81 -12.80
N ALA A 310 8.04 -13.23 -12.90
CA ALA A 310 8.63 -14.24 -12.02
C ALA A 310 8.71 -13.84 -10.53
N GLY A 311 8.49 -12.58 -10.18
CA GLY A 311 8.25 -12.09 -8.82
C GLY A 311 6.93 -12.57 -8.24
N TYR A 312 5.86 -12.67 -9.04
CA TYR A 312 4.52 -13.08 -8.60
C TYR A 312 4.38 -14.57 -8.22
N TRP A 313 5.29 -15.44 -8.65
CA TRP A 313 5.15 -16.89 -8.43
C TRP A 313 5.09 -17.27 -6.94
N LYS A 314 3.95 -17.81 -6.54
CA LYS A 314 3.63 -18.50 -5.27
C LYS A 314 2.56 -19.56 -5.55
N ASN A 315 2.86 -20.84 -5.30
CA ASN A 315 1.99 -21.96 -5.70
C ASN A 315 0.56 -21.81 -5.17
N ASP A 316 0.38 -21.56 -3.86
CA ASP A 316 -0.95 -21.41 -3.25
C ASP A 316 -1.80 -20.29 -3.90
N ALA A 317 -1.18 -19.24 -4.45
CA ALA A 317 -1.90 -18.16 -5.14
C ALA A 317 -2.16 -18.46 -6.62
N ILE A 318 -1.30 -19.23 -7.28
CA ILE A 318 -1.54 -19.74 -8.63
C ILE A 318 -2.71 -20.74 -8.59
N GLU A 319 -2.68 -21.68 -7.66
CA GLU A 319 -3.73 -22.69 -7.45
C GLU A 319 -5.07 -22.02 -7.08
N ALA A 320 -5.07 -20.95 -6.28
CA ALA A 320 -6.28 -20.18 -5.93
C ALA A 320 -6.85 -19.32 -7.08
N VAL A 321 -6.06 -18.98 -8.11
CA VAL A 321 -6.54 -18.29 -9.32
C VAL A 321 -7.00 -19.30 -10.37
N VAL A 322 -6.24 -20.36 -10.62
CA VAL A 322 -6.62 -21.44 -11.54
C VAL A 322 -7.88 -22.18 -11.07
N GLY A 323 -8.07 -22.33 -9.75
CA GLY A 323 -9.32 -22.84 -9.15
C GLY A 323 -10.57 -21.99 -9.42
N ARG A 324 -10.43 -20.78 -9.97
CA ARG A 324 -11.53 -19.92 -10.46
C ARG A 324 -11.82 -20.09 -11.97
N GLY A 325 -11.08 -21.00 -12.64
CA GLY A 325 -11.13 -21.19 -14.09
C GLY A 325 -10.14 -20.32 -14.88
N ILE A 326 -9.29 -19.53 -14.20
CA ILE A 326 -8.43 -18.51 -14.81
C ILE A 326 -7.02 -19.07 -15.06
N GLN A 327 -6.63 -19.25 -16.32
CA GLN A 327 -5.32 -19.80 -16.67
C GLN A 327 -4.20 -18.84 -16.26
N THR A 328 -3.31 -19.27 -15.37
CA THR A 328 -2.26 -18.43 -14.81
C THR A 328 -0.89 -18.76 -15.41
N LEU A 329 -0.32 -17.84 -16.19
CA LEU A 329 0.95 -18.01 -16.90
C LEU A 329 2.03 -17.13 -16.27
N ILE A 330 2.96 -17.75 -15.53
CA ILE A 330 4.02 -17.07 -14.79
C ILE A 330 5.37 -17.75 -15.06
N ALA A 331 6.42 -16.96 -15.30
CA ALA A 331 7.77 -17.50 -15.49
C ALA A 331 8.36 -18.02 -14.15
N PRO A 332 8.93 -19.25 -14.09
CA PRO A 332 9.44 -19.81 -12.84
C PRO A 332 10.70 -19.11 -12.30
N ASP A 333 11.52 -18.52 -13.17
CA ASP A 333 12.64 -17.66 -12.81
C ASP A 333 12.90 -16.65 -13.94
N ALA A 334 13.57 -15.54 -13.64
CA ALA A 334 13.87 -14.48 -14.61
C ALA A 334 15.19 -14.77 -15.36
N ASP A 335 15.15 -15.78 -16.24
CA ASP A 335 16.18 -16.25 -17.21
C ASP A 335 17.58 -16.64 -16.68
N LYS A 336 17.91 -16.32 -15.43
CA LYS A 336 19.27 -16.47 -14.88
C LYS A 336 19.59 -17.87 -14.35
N ARG A 337 18.77 -18.89 -14.61
CA ARG A 337 18.97 -20.26 -14.13
C ARG A 337 18.52 -21.30 -15.15
N THR A 338 19.37 -22.30 -15.41
CA THR A 338 19.07 -23.46 -16.27
C THR A 338 18.07 -24.46 -15.68
N GLN A 339 17.68 -24.30 -14.41
CA GLN A 339 16.56 -25.01 -13.80
C GLN A 339 15.83 -24.12 -12.78
N PRO A 340 14.50 -24.30 -12.60
CA PRO A 340 13.75 -23.55 -11.58
C PRO A 340 14.21 -23.81 -10.14
N ARG A 341 13.91 -22.86 -9.25
CA ARG A 341 14.19 -22.94 -7.81
C ARG A 341 13.41 -24.10 -7.15
N PRO A 342 13.90 -24.68 -6.04
CA PRO A 342 13.09 -25.57 -5.20
C PRO A 342 11.76 -24.89 -4.83
N GLY A 343 10.65 -25.63 -4.89
CA GLY A 343 9.28 -25.10 -4.72
C GLY A 343 8.68 -24.45 -5.97
N ARG A 344 9.48 -24.06 -6.97
CA ARG A 344 9.01 -23.53 -8.28
C ARG A 344 9.05 -24.58 -9.39
N ARG A 345 8.69 -25.82 -9.07
CA ARG A 345 8.57 -26.95 -10.01
C ARG A 345 7.33 -27.74 -9.66
N GLY A 346 6.33 -27.77 -10.55
CA GLY A 346 5.08 -28.50 -10.38
C GLY A 346 4.22 -28.01 -9.20
N GLY A 347 3.30 -27.09 -9.47
CA GLY A 347 2.06 -27.00 -8.69
C GLY A 347 1.02 -27.98 -9.24
N LEU A 348 -0.16 -28.01 -8.63
CA LEU A 348 -1.36 -28.58 -9.24
C LEU A 348 -1.98 -27.52 -10.17
N TYR A 349 -1.46 -27.41 -11.39
CA TYR A 349 -2.03 -26.55 -12.45
C TYR A 349 -3.22 -27.24 -13.13
#